data_AF-A0A9R1LW57-F1
#
_entry.id   AF-A0A9R1LW57-F1
#
_cell.length_a   1.000
_cell.length_b   1.000
_cell.length_c   1.000
_cell.angle_alpha   90.00
_cell.angle_beta   90.00
_cell.angle_gamma   90.00
#
_symmetry.space_group_name_H-M   'P 1'
#
loop_
_entity.id
_entity.type
_entity.pdbx_description
1 polymer ?
#
loop_
_entity_poly.entity_id
_entity_poly.type
_entity_poly.pdbx_seq_one_letter_code
_entity_poly.pdbx_strand_id
1 'polypeptide(L)'
;MHIFLAAFLPAAVVVLYLKMRPRFVYLVDYACFRTKPSHRVPFGTFLKHAKLVTFIEGASIDKRIIRFMTRLLERSGLGKETCLSPAHHFILPYQNLEASHEDVELVIFSAIDDLLAQTSISPDAIDFLVVNCSLFVPIPFFTD
;
A
#
# COMPACT_ATOMS: atom_id res chain seq x y z
N MET A 1 -50.40 -35.91 4.13
CA MET A 1 -49.45 -35.58 5.21
C MET A 1 -48.03 -36.09 4.92
N HIS A 2 -47.80 -37.39 4.71
CA HIS A 2 -46.44 -37.93 4.49
C HIS A 2 -45.72 -37.44 3.22
N ILE A 3 -46.44 -37.23 2.11
CA ILE A 3 -45.85 -36.76 0.83
C ILE A 3 -45.37 -35.30 0.95
N PHE A 4 -46.14 -34.46 1.64
CA PHE A 4 -45.76 -33.07 1.91
C PHE A 4 -44.54 -32.99 2.84
N LEU A 5 -44.48 -33.82 3.88
CA LEU A 5 -43.34 -33.88 4.79
C LEU A 5 -42.07 -34.39 4.09
N ALA A 6 -42.21 -35.41 3.23
CA ALA A 6 -41.11 -35.99 2.45
C ALA A 6 -40.51 -35.03 1.41
N ALA A 7 -41.27 -34.04 0.93
CA ALA A 7 -40.75 -32.99 0.05
C ALA A 7 -40.24 -31.75 0.82
N PHE A 8 -40.91 -31.40 1.92
CA PHE A 8 -40.58 -30.21 2.70
C PHE A 8 -39.25 -30.35 3.47
N LEU A 9 -38.98 -31.51 4.07
CA LEU A 9 -37.74 -31.76 4.81
C LEU A 9 -36.48 -31.62 3.94
N PRO A 10 -36.36 -32.27 2.76
CA PRO A 10 -35.20 -32.11 1.91
C PRO A 10 -35.08 -30.69 1.34
N ALA A 11 -36.20 -30.03 1.01
CA ALA A 11 -36.18 -28.63 0.59
C ALA A 11 -35.63 -27.71 1.70
N ALA A 12 -36.07 -27.90 2.94
CA ALA A 12 -35.58 -27.15 4.10
C ALA A 12 -34.08 -27.42 4.35
N VAL A 13 -33.63 -28.67 4.25
CA VAL A 13 -32.21 -29.04 4.38
C VAL A 13 -31.37 -28.39 3.27
N VAL A 14 -31.84 -28.38 2.03
CA VAL A 14 -31.14 -27.72 0.90
C VAL A 14 -31.03 -26.21 1.13
N VAL A 15 -32.11 -25.55 1.55
CA VAL A 15 -32.11 -24.10 1.84
C VAL A 15 -31.17 -23.77 3.00
N LEU A 16 -31.20 -24.56 4.08
CA LEU A 16 -30.28 -24.42 5.20
C LEU A 16 -28.82 -24.62 4.76
N TYR A 17 -28.54 -25.66 3.97
CA TYR A 17 -27.21 -25.93 3.44
C TYR A 17 -26.69 -24.76 2.59
N LEU A 18 -27.52 -24.20 1.69
CA LEU A 18 -27.15 -23.06 0.85
C LEU A 18 -26.92 -21.78 1.66
N LYS A 19 -27.67 -21.54 2.74
CA LYS A 19 -27.46 -20.40 3.65
C LYS A 19 -26.22 -20.56 4.54
N MET A 20 -25.95 -21.78 4.99
CA MET A 20 -24.82 -22.11 5.87
C MET A 20 -23.51 -22.26 5.11
N ARG A 21 -23.57 -22.39 3.78
CA ARG A 21 -22.40 -22.46 2.93
C ARG A 21 -21.56 -21.18 3.08
N PRO A 22 -20.25 -21.30 3.31
CA PRO A 22 -19.35 -20.15 3.26
C PRO A 22 -19.51 -19.41 1.93
N ARG A 23 -19.71 -18.09 2.00
CA ARG A 23 -19.64 -17.26 0.79
C ARG A 23 -18.17 -17.10 0.45
N PHE A 24 -17.81 -17.48 -0.77
CA PHE A 24 -16.46 -17.27 -1.25
C PHE A 24 -16.25 -15.79 -1.54
N VAL A 25 -15.13 -15.25 -1.06
CA VAL A 25 -14.65 -13.91 -1.38
C VAL A 25 -13.53 -14.07 -2.39
N TYR A 26 -13.61 -13.33 -3.49
CA TYR A 26 -12.65 -13.41 -4.58
C TYR A 26 -11.99 -12.05 -4.78
N LEU A 27 -10.69 -12.07 -5.07
CA LEU A 27 -9.99 -10.91 -5.62
C LEU A 27 -10.35 -10.83 -7.10
N VAL A 28 -11.09 -9.79 -7.48
CA VAL A 28 -11.49 -9.58 -8.88
C VAL A 28 -10.33 -9.02 -9.68
N ASP A 29 -9.67 -7.99 -9.15
CA ASP A 29 -8.56 -7.32 -9.82
C ASP A 29 -7.66 -6.59 -8.80
N TYR A 30 -6.49 -6.14 -9.23
CA TYR A 30 -5.54 -5.35 -8.44
C TYR A 30 -4.78 -4.34 -9.31
N ALA A 31 -4.46 -3.19 -8.73
CA ALA A 31 -3.58 -2.21 -9.34
C ALA A 31 -2.55 -1.73 -8.33
N CYS A 32 -1.37 -1.37 -8.84
CA CYS A 32 -0.27 -0.87 -8.03
C CYS A 32 0.27 0.41 -8.64
N PHE A 33 0.41 1.45 -7.84
CA PHE A 33 1.06 2.67 -8.28
C PHE A 33 2.53 2.41 -8.64
N ARG A 34 2.92 2.82 -9.84
CA ARG A 34 4.30 2.74 -10.32
C ARG A 34 4.90 4.13 -10.46
N THR A 35 5.86 4.42 -9.60
CA THR A 35 6.61 5.68 -9.62
C THR A 35 7.45 5.85 -10.89
N LYS A 36 7.78 7.10 -11.23
CA LYS A 36 8.66 7.42 -12.36
C LYS A 36 10.10 6.95 -12.06
N PRO A 37 10.88 6.52 -13.07
CA PRO A 37 12.28 6.09 -12.88
C PRO A 37 13.19 7.12 -12.21
N SER A 38 12.85 8.42 -12.29
CA SER A 38 13.56 9.50 -11.61
C SER A 38 13.49 9.43 -10.08
N HIS A 39 12.52 8.71 -9.52
CA HIS A 39 12.33 8.57 -8.07
C HIS A 39 13.12 7.39 -7.47
N ARG A 40 13.84 6.66 -8.31
CA ARG A 40 14.64 5.51 -7.91
C ARG A 40 15.81 5.93 -7.02
N VAL A 41 16.02 5.19 -5.94
CA VAL A 41 17.11 5.41 -5.00
C VAL A 41 17.97 4.15 -4.88
N PRO A 42 19.05 4.03 -5.69
CA PRO A 42 20.02 2.97 -5.53
C PRO A 42 20.72 3.06 -4.17
N PHE A 43 21.16 1.92 -3.61
CA PHE A 43 21.80 1.85 -2.30
C PHE A 43 22.99 2.81 -2.12
N GLY A 44 23.80 3.00 -3.18
CA GLY A 44 24.92 3.94 -3.14
C GLY A 44 24.47 5.39 -2.99
N THR A 45 23.37 5.77 -3.64
CA THR A 45 22.76 7.09 -3.52
C THR A 45 22.20 7.28 -2.12
N PHE A 46 21.42 6.31 -1.62
CA PHE A 46 20.88 6.33 -0.26
C PHE A 46 21.98 6.52 0.79
N LEU A 47 23.06 5.73 0.70
CA LEU A 47 24.14 5.75 1.69
C LEU A 47 24.97 7.05 1.63
N LYS A 48 25.12 7.66 0.44
CA LYS A 48 25.73 8.99 0.30
C LYS A 48 24.83 10.06 0.91
N HIS A 49 23.54 9.99 0.62
CA HIS A 49 22.55 10.94 1.12
C HIS A 49 22.48 10.89 2.65
N ALA A 50 22.37 9.70 3.25
CA ALA A 50 22.35 9.52 4.70
C ALA A 50 23.59 10.13 5.39
N LYS A 51 24.79 9.94 4.81
CA LYS A 51 26.01 10.57 5.34
C LYS A 51 25.96 12.09 5.29
N LEU A 52 25.47 12.64 4.18
CA LEU A 52 25.39 14.09 3.97
C LEU A 52 24.40 14.73 4.95
N VAL A 53 23.19 14.18 5.07
CA VAL A 53 22.16 14.68 6.01
C VAL A 53 22.69 14.66 7.44
N THR A 54 23.25 13.53 7.87
CA THR A 54 23.76 13.38 9.23
C THR A 54 24.90 14.36 9.51
N PHE A 55 25.80 14.58 8.53
CA PHE A 55 26.89 15.56 8.65
C PHE A 55 26.37 16.99 8.81
N ILE A 56 25.33 17.37 8.06
CA ILE A 56 24.69 18.68 8.17
C ILE A 56 24.02 18.87 9.54
N GLU A 57 23.43 17.82 10.09
CA GLU A 57 22.82 17.80 11.43
C GLU A 57 23.85 17.79 12.58
N GLY A 58 25.14 17.89 12.28
CA GLY A 58 26.20 17.93 13.29
C GLY A 58 26.56 16.56 13.88
N ALA A 59 26.03 15.48 13.32
CA ALA A 59 26.38 14.11 13.67
C ALA A 59 27.33 13.52 12.62
N SER A 60 28.10 12.50 12.99
CA SER A 60 28.96 11.78 12.04
C SER A 60 28.59 10.31 11.98
N ILE A 61 28.35 9.80 10.77
CA ILE A 61 28.19 8.36 10.56
C ILE A 61 29.58 7.72 10.49
N ASP A 62 30.01 7.04 11.56
CA ASP A 62 31.24 6.24 11.56
C ASP A 62 31.14 5.05 10.57
N LYS A 63 32.30 4.55 10.14
CA LYS A 63 32.47 3.40 9.22
C LYS A 63 31.70 2.15 9.69
N ARG A 64 31.50 1.97 10.99
CA ARG A 64 30.71 0.87 11.56
C ARG A 64 29.23 0.96 11.18
N ILE A 65 28.62 2.14 11.32
CA ILE A 65 27.21 2.35 10.98
C ILE A 65 27.01 2.25 9.47
N ILE A 66 27.93 2.80 8.67
CA ILE A 66 27.91 2.66 7.21
C ILE A 66 27.90 1.19 6.82
N ARG A 67 28.82 0.38 7.37
CA ARG A 67 28.90 -1.06 7.08
C ARG A 67 27.64 -1.81 7.52
N PHE A 68 27.05 -1.42 8.65
CA PHE A 68 25.78 -1.97 9.12
C PHE A 68 24.65 -1.67 8.12
N MET A 69 24.46 -0.40 7.74
CA MET A 69 23.44 0.01 6.78
C MET A 69 23.62 -0.66 5.42
N THR A 70 24.85 -0.78 4.92
CA THR A 70 25.13 -1.49 3.67
C THR A 70 24.67 -2.95 3.74
N ARG A 71 25.05 -3.68 4.80
CA ARG A 71 24.62 -5.08 4.98
C ARG A 71 23.12 -5.21 5.15
N LEU A 72 22.49 -4.24 5.80
CA LEU A 72 21.03 -4.20 5.96
C LEU A 72 20.35 -4.04 4.60
N LEU A 73 20.80 -3.08 3.79
CA LEU A 73 20.27 -2.86 2.44
C LEU A 73 20.44 -4.09 1.55
N GLU A 74 21.64 -4.69 1.55
CA GLU A 74 21.94 -5.91 0.77
C GLU A 74 21.09 -7.12 1.18
N ARG A 75 20.58 -7.14 2.42
CA ARG A 75 19.76 -8.25 2.96
C ARG A 75 18.27 -7.90 3.09
N SER A 76 17.87 -6.68 2.75
CA SER A 76 16.49 -6.20 2.91
C SER A 76 15.50 -6.80 1.91
N GLY A 77 16.00 -7.45 0.84
CA GLY A 77 15.16 -7.88 -0.29
C GLY A 77 14.77 -6.73 -1.24
N LEU A 78 15.20 -5.50 -0.97
CA LEU A 78 14.94 -4.35 -1.83
C LEU A 78 15.79 -4.42 -3.10
N GLY A 79 15.16 -4.13 -4.23
CA GLY A 79 15.84 -4.00 -5.51
C GLY A 79 16.49 -2.63 -5.66
N LYS A 80 17.41 -2.50 -6.63
CA LYS A 80 17.92 -1.18 -7.00
C LYS A 80 16.82 -0.27 -7.57
N GLU A 81 15.71 -0.83 -8.07
CA GLU A 81 14.52 -0.10 -8.57
C GLU A 81 13.63 0.48 -7.47
N THR A 82 14.00 0.33 -6.19
CA THR A 82 13.22 0.90 -5.09
C THR A 82 13.19 2.42 -5.21
N CYS A 83 12.00 2.99 -5.07
CA CYS A 83 11.76 4.42 -5.18
C CYS A 83 11.36 5.02 -3.84
N LEU A 84 11.69 6.29 -3.65
CA LEU A 84 11.21 7.11 -2.54
C LEU A 84 10.42 8.29 -3.10
N SER A 85 9.50 8.83 -2.29
CA SER A 85 8.69 9.99 -2.72
C SER A 85 9.58 11.21 -3.01
N PRO A 86 9.16 12.12 -3.89
CA PRO A 86 9.95 13.29 -4.28
C PRO A 86 10.50 14.10 -3.09
N ALA A 87 9.73 14.24 -2.01
CA ALA A 87 10.13 14.96 -0.80
C ALA A 87 11.41 14.38 -0.13
N HIS A 88 11.68 13.09 -0.32
CA HIS A 88 12.85 12.40 0.23
C HIS A 88 14.13 12.55 -0.63
N HIS A 89 14.04 13.20 -1.81
CA HIS A 89 15.22 13.43 -2.66
C HIS A 89 15.96 14.73 -2.31
N PHE A 90 15.36 15.60 -1.49
CA PHE A 90 16.00 16.81 -0.99
C PHE A 90 17.06 16.51 0.08
N ILE A 91 18.20 17.21 0.03
CA ILE A 91 19.35 17.00 0.95
C ILE A 91 18.94 17.23 2.41
N LEU A 92 18.10 18.23 2.66
CA LEU A 92 17.34 18.32 3.90
C LEU A 92 15.94 17.81 3.54
N PRO A 93 15.47 16.69 4.11
CA PRO A 93 14.17 16.16 3.77
C PRO A 93 13.11 17.24 3.98
N TYR A 94 12.33 17.50 2.93
CA TYR A 94 11.26 18.48 3.01
C TYR A 94 10.09 17.87 3.77
N GLN A 95 10.05 18.06 5.09
CA GLN A 95 9.08 17.45 6.00
C GLN A 95 7.91 18.41 6.25
N ASN A 96 7.05 18.59 5.26
CA ASN A 96 5.79 19.31 5.43
C ASN A 96 4.60 18.35 5.33
N LEU A 97 3.50 18.73 5.98
CA LEU A 97 2.26 17.95 5.93
C LEU A 97 1.69 17.96 4.51
N GLU A 98 1.78 19.08 3.80
CA GLU A 98 1.21 19.21 2.46
C GLU A 98 1.91 18.32 1.43
N ALA A 99 3.24 18.22 1.37
CA ALA A 99 3.87 17.31 0.42
C ALA A 99 3.62 15.85 0.80
N SER A 100 3.50 15.54 2.11
CA SER A 100 3.09 14.20 2.54
C SER A 100 1.67 13.87 2.08
N HIS A 101 0.76 14.86 2.09
CA HIS A 101 -0.59 14.72 1.58
C HIS A 101 -0.60 14.49 0.06
N GLU A 102 0.10 15.36 -0.69
CA GLU A 102 0.24 15.24 -2.15
C GLU A 102 0.84 13.88 -2.55
N ASP A 103 1.85 13.40 -1.84
CA ASP A 103 2.46 12.10 -2.08
C ASP A 103 1.47 10.95 -1.88
N VAL A 104 0.66 11.01 -0.82
CA VAL A 104 -0.32 9.96 -0.51
C VAL A 104 -1.48 9.99 -1.49
N GLU A 105 -2.03 11.16 -1.80
CA GLU A 105 -3.08 11.31 -2.82
C GLU A 105 -2.61 10.79 -4.17
N LEU A 106 -1.41 11.17 -4.60
CA LEU A 106 -0.84 10.69 -5.85
C LEU A 106 -0.76 9.16 -5.88
N VAL A 107 -0.26 8.53 -4.81
CA VAL A 107 -0.09 7.07 -4.76
C VAL A 107 -1.45 6.36 -4.72
N ILE A 108 -2.36 6.80 -3.84
CA ILE A 108 -3.65 6.14 -3.61
C ILE A 108 -4.57 6.36 -4.82
N PHE A 109 -4.78 7.59 -5.26
CA PHE A 109 -5.70 7.87 -6.35
C PHE A 109 -5.20 7.31 -7.68
N SER A 110 -3.90 7.37 -7.98
CA SER A 110 -3.40 6.72 -9.20
C SER A 110 -3.68 5.20 -9.21
N ALA A 111 -3.52 4.53 -8.06
CA ALA A 111 -3.80 3.10 -7.97
C ALA A 111 -5.30 2.79 -8.10
N ILE A 112 -6.17 3.64 -7.52
CA ILE A 112 -7.63 3.52 -7.64
C ILE A 112 -8.07 3.77 -9.08
N ASP A 113 -7.58 4.84 -9.72
CA ASP A 113 -7.91 5.20 -11.10
C ASP A 113 -7.51 4.06 -12.06
N ASP A 114 -6.30 3.52 -11.90
CA ASP A 114 -5.84 2.38 -12.69
C ASP A 114 -6.72 1.13 -12.49
N LEU A 115 -7.18 0.87 -11.25
CA LEU A 115 -8.05 -0.26 -10.94
C LEU A 115 -9.45 -0.10 -11.54
N LEU A 116 -10.05 1.09 -11.41
CA LEU A 116 -11.36 1.40 -11.96
C LEU A 116 -11.34 1.37 -13.49
N ALA A 117 -10.27 1.88 -14.10
CA ALA A 117 -10.08 1.81 -15.55
C ALA A 117 -9.95 0.37 -16.06
N GLN A 118 -9.22 -0.50 -15.34
CA GLN A 118 -9.04 -1.91 -15.72
C GLN A 118 -10.34 -2.72 -15.56
N THR A 119 -11.07 -2.50 -14.47
CA THR A 119 -12.26 -3.28 -14.15
C THR A 119 -13.55 -2.76 -14.81
N SER A 120 -13.56 -1.49 -15.21
CA SER A 120 -14.79 -0.77 -15.65
C SER A 120 -15.92 -0.80 -14.62
N ILE A 121 -15.60 -1.00 -13.33
CA ILE A 121 -16.56 -0.95 -12.23
C ILE A 121 -16.84 0.50 -11.89
N SER A 122 -18.12 0.87 -11.77
CA SER A 122 -18.50 2.20 -11.28
C SER A 122 -18.11 2.34 -9.81
N PRO A 123 -17.55 3.49 -9.38
CA PRO A 123 -17.33 3.79 -7.96
C PRO A 123 -18.59 3.59 -7.11
N ASP A 124 -19.77 3.88 -7.65
CA ASP A 124 -21.06 3.71 -6.97
C ASP A 124 -21.41 2.25 -6.64
N ALA A 125 -20.73 1.28 -7.26
CA ALA A 125 -20.92 -0.14 -7.01
C ALA A 125 -20.01 -0.68 -5.87
N ILE A 126 -19.19 0.19 -5.26
CA ILE A 126 -18.27 -0.17 -4.17
C ILE A 126 -18.93 0.15 -2.82
N ASP A 127 -19.33 -0.88 -2.08
CA ASP A 127 -19.99 -0.71 -0.78
C ASP A 127 -19.03 -0.32 0.35
N PHE A 128 -17.77 -0.78 0.27
CA PHE A 128 -16.79 -0.63 1.35
C PHE A 128 -15.41 -0.31 0.80
N LEU A 129 -14.77 0.70 1.39
CA LEU A 129 -13.37 1.04 1.17
C LEU A 129 -12.58 0.78 2.45
N VAL A 130 -11.50 0.00 2.34
CA VAL A 130 -10.58 -0.27 3.46
C VAL A 130 -9.22 0.32 3.10
N VAL A 131 -8.76 1.31 3.87
CA VAL A 131 -7.47 1.99 3.66
C VAL A 131 -6.51 1.62 4.78
N ASN A 132 -5.26 1.32 4.42
CA ASN A 132 -4.15 1.17 5.37
C ASN A 132 -3.00 2.08 4.94
N CYS A 133 -2.58 2.97 5.84
CA CYS A 133 -1.40 3.79 5.67
C CYS A 133 -0.68 3.93 7.02
N SER A 134 0.61 3.60 7.07
CA SER A 134 1.45 3.74 8.26
C SER A 134 2.39 4.94 8.19
N LEU A 135 2.50 5.58 7.02
CA LEU A 135 3.41 6.70 6.76
C LEU A 135 2.75 8.06 6.91
N PHE A 136 1.42 8.11 6.91
CA PHE A 136 0.67 9.35 6.98
C PHE A 136 -0.68 9.11 7.67
N VAL A 137 -0.95 9.88 8.72
CA VAL A 137 -2.16 9.77 9.56
C VAL A 137 -2.77 11.17 9.73
N PRO A 138 -3.56 11.64 8.74
CA PRO A 138 -4.19 12.96 8.79
C PRO A 138 -5.39 12.96 9.74
N ILE A 139 -5.79 14.15 10.19
CA ILE A 139 -7.05 14.40 10.90
C ILE A 139 -7.80 15.48 10.10
N PRO A 140 -9.03 15.23 9.59
CA PRO A 140 -9.75 13.96 9.61
C PRO A 140 -9.05 12.84 8.80
N PHE A 141 -9.44 11.58 9.05
CA PHE A 141 -8.79 10.43 8.43
C PHE A 141 -9.19 10.30 6.95
N PHE A 142 -8.40 9.55 6.18
CA PHE A 142 -8.68 9.30 4.75
C PHE A 142 -10.03 8.64 4.44
N THR A 143 -10.67 8.05 5.45
CA THR A 143 -12.02 7.49 5.37
C THR A 143 -12.94 8.38 6.19
N ASP A 144 -13.64 9.29 5.52
CA ASP A 144 -14.79 10.01 6.06
C ASP A 144 -16.09 9.41 5.48
#